data_AF-A0A348WA03-F1
#
_entry.id   AF-A0A348WA03-F1
#
_cell.length_a   1.000
_cell.length_b   1.000
_cell.length_c   1.000
_cell.angle_alpha   90.00
_cell.angle_beta   90.00
_cell.angle_gamma   90.00
#
_symmetry.space_group_name_H-M   'P 1'
#
loop_
_entity.id
_entity.type
_entity.pdbx_description
1 polymer ?
#
loop_
_entity_poly.entity_id
_entity_poly.type
_entity_poly.pdbx_seq_one_letter_code
_entity_poly.pdbx_strand_id
1 'polypeptide(L)' 'VAELASDLAWYSGTLGRDVTRALGLCVAHFFNHQTHHRGQIHAMLTAAGARPGDTDLFVMPEDVGR' A
#
# COMPACT_ATOMS: atom_id res chain seq x y z
N VAL A 1 12.92 13.62 -2.51
CA VAL A 1 11.73 14.48 -2.24
C VAL A 1 11.27 15.23 -3.50
N ALA A 2 12.18 15.83 -4.28
CA ALA A 2 11.84 16.49 -5.54
C ALA A 2 11.08 15.60 -6.54
N GLU A 3 11.41 14.31 -6.61
CA GLU A 3 10.73 13.36 -7.50
C GLU A 3 9.26 13.11 -7.12
N LEU A 4 8.92 13.05 -5.83
CA LEU A 4 7.52 12.86 -5.38
C LEU A 4 6.62 14.06 -5.71
N ALA A 5 7.20 15.23 -5.99
CA ALA A 5 6.46 16.41 -6.43
C ALA A 5 6.19 16.43 -7.95
N SER A 6 6.71 15.45 -8.70
CA SER A 6 6.45 15.30 -10.14
C SER A 6 5.10 14.62 -10.43
N ASP A 7 4.73 14.61 -11.70
CA ASP A 7 3.59 13.84 -12.20
C ASP A 7 4.02 12.48 -12.77
N LEU A 8 3.18 11.47 -12.54
CA LEU A 8 3.23 10.17 -13.21
C LEU A 8 2.18 10.15 -14.34
N ALA A 9 2.63 9.89 -15.56
CA ALA A 9 1.77 9.70 -16.73
C ALA A 9 1.84 8.25 -17.23
N TRP A 10 0.68 7.64 -17.49
CA TRP A 10 0.57 6.28 -18.01
C TRP A 10 -0.74 6.07 -18.79
N TYR A 11 -0.78 5.06 -19.66
CA TYR A 11 -2.04 4.59 -20.24
C TYR A 11 -2.75 3.63 -19.28
N SER A 12 -3.96 4.00 -18.82
CA SER A 12 -4.78 3.14 -17.97
C SER A 12 -5.56 2.15 -18.82
N GLY A 13 -5.16 0.87 -18.80
CA GLY A 13 -5.91 -0.19 -19.47
C GLY A 13 -7.35 -0.33 -18.96
N THR A 14 -7.57 -0.17 -17.65
CA THR A 14 -8.91 -0.24 -17.04
C THR A 14 -9.82 0.92 -17.47
N LEU A 15 -9.26 2.13 -17.63
CA LEU A 15 -10.03 3.31 -18.05
C LEU A 15 -9.98 3.56 -19.56
N GLY A 16 -9.18 2.80 -20.32
CA GLY A 16 -8.99 2.94 -21.77
C GLY A 16 -8.40 4.29 -22.21
N ARG A 17 -7.66 4.99 -21.35
CA ARG A 17 -7.13 6.34 -21.66
C ARG A 17 -5.82 6.66 -20.96
N ASP A 18 -5.10 7.65 -21.48
CA ASP A 18 -3.96 8.26 -20.78
C ASP A 18 -4.41 8.99 -19.52
N VAL A 19 -3.63 8.84 -18.45
CA VAL A 19 -3.87 9.41 -17.14
C VAL A 19 -2.58 10.04 -16.62
N THR A 20 -2.70 11.25 -16.07
CA THR A 20 -1.62 11.93 -15.37
C THR A 20 -2.06 12.25 -13.94
N ARG A 21 -1.24 11.91 -12.94
CA ARG A 21 -1.49 12.18 -11.51
C ARG A 21 -0.19 12.53 -10.80
N ALA A 22 -0.28 13.33 -9.74
CA ALA A 22 0.87 13.61 -8.88
C ALA A 22 1.47 12.31 -8.33
N LEU A 23 2.77 12.10 -8.56
CA LEU A 23 3.47 10.87 -8.19
C LEU A 23 3.35 10.60 -6.69
N GLY A 24 3.53 11.62 -5.86
CA GLY A 24 3.37 11.51 -4.41
C GLY A 24 2.00 10.98 -3.99
N LEU A 25 0.93 11.35 -4.70
CA LEU A 25 -0.42 10.83 -4.41
C LEU A 25 -0.55 9.37 -4.82
N CYS A 26 0.02 8.96 -5.97
CA CYS A 26 0.04 7.56 -6.39
C CYS A 26 0.82 6.67 -5.41
N VAL A 27 1.97 7.15 -4.92
CA VAL A 27 2.77 6.42 -3.92
C VAL A 27 2.01 6.31 -2.59
N ALA A 28 1.41 7.41 -2.10
CA ALA A 28 0.59 7.37 -0.90
C ALA A 28 -0.59 6.40 -1.04
N HIS A 29 -1.26 6.40 -2.20
CA HIS A 29 -2.34 5.46 -2.49
C HIS A 29 -1.85 4.01 -2.45
N PHE A 30 -0.69 3.69 -3.02
CA PHE A 30 -0.14 2.34 -3.04
C PHE A 30 0.06 1.79 -1.62
N PHE A 31 0.70 2.56 -0.73
CA PHE A 31 0.90 2.15 0.65
C PHE A 31 -0.42 2.07 1.43
N ASN A 32 -1.33 3.02 1.22
CA ASN A 32 -2.64 3.00 1.87
C ASN A 32 -3.47 1.77 1.44
N HIS A 33 -3.43 1.42 0.15
CA HIS A 33 -4.12 0.24 -0.39
C HIS A 33 -3.54 -1.05 0.19
N GLN A 34 -2.21 -1.14 0.36
CA GLN A 34 -1.60 -2.25 1.09
C GLN A 34 -2.07 -2.32 2.54
N THR A 35 -2.09 -1.21 3.27
CA THR A 35 -2.56 -1.16 4.66
C THR A 35 -4.01 -1.63 4.77
N HIS A 36 -4.86 -1.24 3.82
CA HIS A 36 -6.25 -1.71 3.75
C HIS A 36 -6.35 -3.24 3.63
N HIS A 37 -5.64 -3.86 2.67
CA HIS A 37 -5.68 -5.31 2.50
C HIS A 37 -4.99 -6.08 3.64
N ARG A 38 -3.89 -5.57 4.21
CA ARG A 38 -3.32 -6.14 5.44
C ARG A 38 -4.33 -6.12 6.58
N GLY A 39 -5.05 -5.02 6.76
CA GLY A 39 -6.11 -4.90 7.77
C GLY A 39 -7.23 -5.92 7.55
N GLN A 40 -7.65 -6.15 6.30
CA GLN A 40 -8.63 -7.20 5.98
C GLN A 40 -8.15 -8.59 6.39
N ILE A 41 -6.91 -8.96 6.02
CA ILE A 41 -6.33 -10.26 6.35
C ILE A 41 -6.12 -10.41 7.85
N HIS A 42 -5.61 -9.37 8.52
CA HIS A 42 -5.40 -9.33 9.96
C HIS A 42 -6.71 -9.56 10.72
N ALA A 43 -7.79 -8.90 10.28
CA ALA A 43 -9.13 -9.10 10.83
C ALA A 43 -9.64 -10.54 10.62
N MET A 44 -9.48 -11.11 9.42
CA MET A 44 -9.87 -12.51 9.14
C MET A 44 -9.09 -13.51 10.00
N LEU A 45 -7.78 -13.34 10.15
CA LEU A 45 -6.95 -14.19 11.00
C LEU A 45 -7.34 -14.08 12.47
N THR A 46 -7.60 -12.86 12.95
CA THR A 46 -8.09 -12.62 14.30
C THR A 46 -9.43 -13.33 14.53
N ALA A 47 -10.37 -13.23 13.58
CA ALA A 47 -11.66 -13.92 13.64
C ALA A 47 -11.52 -15.46 13.65
N ALA A 48 -10.47 -16.00 13.02
CA ALA A 48 -10.12 -17.41 13.06
C ALA A 48 -9.38 -17.85 14.35
N GLY A 49 -9.21 -16.95 15.33
CA GLY A 49 -8.56 -17.23 16.61
C GLY A 49 -7.02 -17.12 16.59
N ALA A 50 -6.43 -16.68 15.47
CA ALA A 50 -5.00 -16.39 15.42
C ALA A 50 -4.68 -15.04 16.09
N ARG A 51 -3.40 -14.81 16.38
CA ARG A 51 -2.86 -13.54 16.90
C ARG A 51 -1.76 -13.04 15.97
N PRO A 52 -2.10 -12.37 14.86
CA PRO A 52 -1.10 -11.83 13.94
C PRO A 52 -0.31 -10.70 14.61
N GLY A 53 1.00 -10.63 14.32
CA GLY A 53 1.88 -9.60 14.87
C GLY A 53 1.64 -8.19 14.31
N ASP A 54 2.40 -7.23 14.82
CA ASP A 54 2.29 -5.83 14.41
C ASP A 54 2.78 -5.62 12.98
N THR A 55 2.02 -4.82 12.22
CA THR A 55 2.35 -4.48 10.82
C THR A 55 2.65 -3.00 10.63
N ASP A 56 2.68 -2.23 11.72
CA ASP A 56 3.09 -0.83 11.68
C ASP A 56 4.61 -0.74 11.53
N LEU A 57 5.06 0.10 10.59
CA LEU A 57 6.45 0.13 10.15
C LEU A 57 7.47 0.34 11.29
N PHE A 58 7.10 1.04 12.36
CA PHE A 58 8.00 1.35 13.48
C PHE A 58 8.10 0.23 14.54
N VAL A 59 7.22 -0.77 14.50
CA VAL A 59 7.17 -1.91 15.46
C VAL A 59 7.16 -3.27 14.78
N MET A 60 7.07 -3.32 13.45
CA MET A 60 7.13 -4.57 12.70
C MET A 60 8.49 -5.27 12.93
N PRO A 61 8.52 -6.60 13.09
CA PRO A 61 9.76 -7.34 13.27
C PRO A 61 10.73 -7.18 12.08
N GLU A 62 12.02 -7.02 12.36
CA GLU A 62 13.07 -6.78 11.35
C GLU A 62 13.43 -8.03 10.51
N ASP A 63 12.96 -9.21 10.93
CA ASP A 63 13.27 -10.52 10.36
C ASP A 63 12.23 -11.04 9.35
N VAL A 64 11.14 -10.29 9.12
CA VAL A 64 10.14 -10.63 8.10
C VAL A 64 10.72 -10.39 6.70
N GLY A 65 11.26 -11.43 6.07
CA GLY A 65 11.70 -11.43 4.67
C GLY A 65 13.20 -11.61 4.40
N ARG A 66 13.98 -12.05 5.40
CA ARG A 66 15.37 -12.50 5.21
C ARG A 66 15.47 -14.01 5.02
#